data_AF-A0A1H1BWN1-F1
#
_entry.id   AF-A0A1H1BWN1-F1
#
_cell.length_a   1.000
_cell.length_b   1.000
_cell.length_c   1.000
_cell.angle_alpha   90.00
_cell.angle_beta   90.00
_cell.angle_gamma   90.00
#
_symmetry.space_group_name_H-M   'P 1'
#
loop_
_entity.id
_entity.type
_entity.pdbx_description
1 polymer ?
#
loop_
_entity_poly.entity_id
_entity_poly.type
_entity_poly.pdbx_seq_one_letter_code
_entity_poly.pdbx_strand_id
1 'polypeptide(L)'
;MSKLIYKNIYDEDGAIISDDGRILLKAPDVPHYRIREGVEEIDEKAFKGCKQLKEVDVPFTIETWEGRLSNDDCMRYAPKGLKLKCWRWPYPENCIRSEELEKEIEEGWVDDFGAVYSKDKKRLLKSANIRNYKVREGTESIDRLAFLYCDKLQCIYFPVSCKEEEFDAVLGGDIGAICFWDRPYLPDDMNDDEFWYEEDDVYVDEYNVVYTKDRKRLLYARMGFDQNEYVIPDGTVTICSCAFGVCEHFVHVSAPSSLRVIGDGIFARGGGRIVIRK
;
A
#
# COMPACT_ATOMS: atom_id res chain seq x y z
N MET A 1 -17.86 -44.89 22.74
CA MET A 1 -16.97 -44.34 21.71
C MET A 1 -17.35 -42.89 21.46
N SER A 2 -16.61 -41.95 22.06
CA SER A 2 -16.74 -40.52 21.76
C SER A 2 -16.26 -40.28 20.33
N LYS A 3 -17.14 -39.80 19.45
CA LYS A 3 -16.72 -39.24 18.15
C LYS A 3 -15.78 -38.07 18.46
N LEU A 4 -14.51 -38.16 18.07
CA LEU A 4 -13.68 -36.97 17.92
C LEU A 4 -14.36 -36.10 16.86
N ILE A 5 -14.99 -35.01 17.30
CA ILE A 5 -15.43 -33.96 16.40
C ILE A 5 -14.23 -33.04 16.27
N TYR A 6 -13.45 -33.19 15.20
CA TYR A 6 -12.47 -32.18 14.82
C TYR A 6 -13.26 -30.92 14.46
N LYS A 7 -13.16 -29.89 15.30
CA LYS A 7 -13.84 -28.62 15.09
C LYS A 7 -12.93 -27.77 14.20
N ASN A 8 -13.17 -27.75 12.90
CA ASN A 8 -12.37 -26.90 12.02
C ASN A 8 -13.06 -25.56 11.81
N ILE A 9 -12.28 -24.54 11.49
CA ILE A 9 -12.77 -23.25 10.99
C ILE A 9 -12.95 -23.37 9.48
N TYR A 10 -14.03 -22.77 8.98
CA TYR A 10 -14.32 -22.65 7.55
C TYR A 10 -14.45 -21.17 7.23
N ASP A 11 -13.75 -20.71 6.22
CA ASP A 11 -13.91 -19.34 5.72
C ASP A 11 -15.00 -19.26 4.64
N GLU A 12 -15.21 -18.07 4.12
CA GLU A 12 -16.25 -17.77 3.13
C GLU A 12 -15.99 -18.40 1.75
N ASP A 13 -14.72 -18.62 1.39
CA ASP A 13 -14.32 -19.25 0.14
C ASP A 13 -14.37 -20.79 0.21
N GLY A 14 -14.50 -21.34 1.43
CA GLY A 14 -14.61 -22.77 1.70
C GLY A 14 -13.28 -23.45 2.03
N ALA A 15 -12.28 -22.68 2.46
CA ALA A 15 -11.06 -23.22 3.04
C ALA A 15 -11.36 -23.94 4.36
N ILE A 16 -10.47 -24.85 4.74
CA ILE A 16 -10.52 -25.55 6.02
C ILE A 16 -9.26 -25.17 6.79
N ILE A 17 -9.46 -24.64 8.00
CA ILE A 17 -8.40 -24.19 8.90
C ILE A 17 -8.56 -24.95 10.23
N SER A 18 -7.46 -25.21 10.94
CA SER A 18 -7.48 -25.82 12.28
C SER A 18 -8.38 -25.05 13.27
N ASP A 19 -8.81 -25.69 14.36
CA ASP A 19 -9.62 -25.05 15.43
C ASP A 19 -8.94 -23.83 16.03
N ASP A 20 -7.61 -23.88 16.17
CA ASP A 20 -6.79 -22.79 16.68
C ASP A 20 -6.52 -21.68 15.65
N GLY A 21 -6.92 -21.88 14.39
CA GLY A 21 -6.74 -20.90 13.31
C GLY A 21 -5.34 -20.86 12.70
N ARG A 22 -4.39 -21.68 13.17
CA ARG A 22 -2.95 -21.54 12.83
C ARG A 22 -2.52 -22.34 11.60
N ILE A 23 -3.29 -23.35 11.18
CA ILE A 23 -2.89 -24.24 10.08
C ILE A 23 -3.94 -24.22 8.98
N LEU A 24 -3.54 -23.88 7.76
CA LEU A 24 -4.35 -24.09 6.57
C LEU A 24 -4.33 -25.57 6.21
N LEU A 25 -5.44 -26.27 6.50
CA LEU A 25 -5.60 -27.70 6.24
C LEU A 25 -6.01 -27.98 4.79
N LYS A 26 -6.81 -27.08 4.19
CA LYS A 26 -7.25 -27.20 2.80
C LYS A 26 -7.61 -25.84 2.21
N ALA A 27 -7.02 -25.50 1.07
CA ALA A 27 -7.41 -24.33 0.29
C ALA A 27 -8.69 -24.58 -0.53
N PRO A 28 -9.45 -23.52 -0.85
CA PRO A 28 -10.61 -23.62 -1.72
C PRO A 28 -10.20 -23.78 -3.20
N ASP A 29 -11.10 -24.30 -4.04
CA ASP A 29 -10.87 -24.47 -5.48
C ASP A 29 -11.38 -23.26 -6.28
N VAL A 30 -10.73 -22.11 -6.05
CA VAL A 30 -11.06 -20.81 -6.65
C VAL A 30 -9.85 -20.24 -7.39
N PRO A 31 -10.01 -19.29 -8.34
CA PRO A 31 -8.88 -18.74 -9.11
C PRO A 31 -7.81 -18.02 -8.29
N HIS A 32 -8.23 -17.25 -7.29
CA HIS A 32 -7.38 -16.50 -6.36
C HIS A 32 -7.90 -16.75 -4.95
N TYR A 33 -7.00 -17.01 -4.01
CA TYR A 33 -7.35 -17.25 -2.61
C TYR A 33 -6.39 -16.50 -1.70
N ARG A 34 -6.92 -15.89 -0.65
CA ARG A 34 -6.12 -15.23 0.37
C ARG A 34 -6.18 -16.02 1.66
N ILE A 35 -5.01 -16.48 2.10
CA ILE A 35 -4.89 -17.14 3.39
C ILE A 35 -5.09 -16.08 4.48
N ARG A 36 -5.84 -16.43 5.52
CA ARG A 36 -6.11 -15.58 6.68
C ARG A 36 -4.81 -15.20 7.42
N GLU A 37 -4.72 -13.94 7.88
CA GLU A 37 -3.52 -13.37 8.53
C GLU A 37 -3.10 -14.04 9.87
N GLY A 38 -3.91 -14.92 10.46
CA GLY A 38 -3.53 -15.71 11.64
C GLY A 38 -2.98 -17.11 11.36
N VAL A 39 -2.90 -17.51 10.09
CA VAL A 39 -2.36 -18.83 9.71
C VAL A 39 -0.84 -18.78 9.74
N GLU A 40 -0.21 -19.62 10.55
CA GLU A 40 1.24 -19.73 10.72
C GLU A 40 1.84 -20.83 9.81
N GLU A 41 1.05 -21.84 9.45
CA GLU A 41 1.51 -23.01 8.68
C GLU A 41 0.52 -23.44 7.58
N ILE A 42 1.04 -24.05 6.51
CA ILE A 42 0.25 -24.66 5.43
C ILE A 42 0.51 -26.16 5.43
N ASP A 43 -0.55 -26.96 5.60
CA ASP A 43 -0.45 -28.42 5.55
C ASP A 43 0.11 -28.90 4.20
N GLU A 44 0.90 -29.98 4.22
CA GLU A 44 1.53 -30.54 3.02
C GLU A 44 0.53 -30.84 1.89
N LYS A 45 -0.75 -31.08 2.19
CA LYS A 45 -1.79 -31.39 1.21
C LYS A 45 -2.81 -30.26 1.05
N ALA A 46 -2.57 -29.08 1.60
CA ALA A 46 -3.53 -27.98 1.58
C ALA A 46 -4.01 -27.61 0.17
N PHE A 47 -3.12 -27.64 -0.84
CA PHE A 47 -3.46 -27.32 -2.23
C PHE A 47 -3.91 -28.52 -3.08
N LYS A 48 -4.03 -29.71 -2.47
CA LYS A 48 -4.36 -30.93 -3.19
C LYS A 48 -5.77 -30.85 -3.78
N GLY A 49 -5.84 -30.86 -5.11
CA GLY A 49 -7.10 -30.90 -5.86
C GLY A 49 -7.69 -29.53 -6.20
N CYS A 50 -7.02 -28.43 -5.88
CA CYS A 50 -7.42 -27.06 -6.20
C CYS A 50 -7.14 -26.71 -7.67
N LYS A 51 -7.78 -27.37 -8.62
CA LYS A 51 -7.52 -27.27 -10.08
C LYS A 51 -7.62 -25.85 -10.65
N GLN A 52 -8.43 -24.99 -10.05
CA GLN A 52 -8.66 -23.63 -10.51
C GLN A 52 -7.69 -22.62 -9.91
N LEU A 53 -6.99 -22.99 -8.83
CA LEU A 53 -6.13 -22.11 -8.06
C LEU A 53 -4.89 -21.69 -8.87
N LYS A 54 -4.82 -20.38 -9.15
CA LYS A 54 -3.76 -19.76 -9.96
C LYS A 54 -2.85 -18.88 -9.13
N GLU A 55 -3.39 -18.22 -8.11
CA GLU A 55 -2.66 -17.30 -7.25
C GLU A 55 -3.13 -17.43 -5.80
N VAL A 56 -2.18 -17.43 -4.88
CA VAL A 56 -2.45 -17.45 -3.43
C VAL A 56 -1.70 -16.29 -2.78
N ASP A 57 -2.44 -15.48 -2.05
CA ASP A 57 -1.90 -14.47 -1.16
C ASP A 57 -1.53 -15.14 0.17
N VAL A 58 -0.24 -15.19 0.46
CA VAL A 58 0.33 -15.82 1.65
C VAL A 58 0.49 -14.74 2.74
N PRO A 59 -0.07 -14.94 3.94
CA PRO A 59 -0.07 -13.94 5.00
C PRO A 59 1.34 -13.82 5.58
N PHE A 60 1.58 -12.78 6.36
CA PHE A 60 2.93 -12.51 6.87
C PHE A 60 3.33 -13.36 8.06
N THR A 61 2.35 -13.97 8.73
CA THR A 61 2.51 -14.91 9.82
C THR A 61 3.19 -16.20 9.36
N ILE A 62 3.16 -16.49 8.06
CA ILE A 62 3.87 -17.63 7.47
C ILE A 62 5.31 -17.23 7.16
N GLU A 63 6.24 -18.01 7.70
CA GLU A 63 7.67 -17.78 7.47
C GLU A 63 8.02 -17.95 5.97
N THR A 64 8.66 -16.93 5.41
CA THR A 64 9.09 -16.91 4.01
C THR A 64 10.54 -16.47 3.88
N TRP A 65 11.27 -17.12 2.97
CA TRP A 65 12.64 -16.77 2.61
C TRP A 65 12.70 -16.39 1.13
N GLU A 66 13.24 -15.20 0.83
CA GLU A 66 13.36 -14.67 -0.55
C GLU A 66 12.06 -14.74 -1.38
N GLY A 67 10.90 -14.55 -0.74
CA GLY A 67 9.59 -14.59 -1.40
C GLY A 67 9.07 -15.99 -1.70
N ARG A 68 9.63 -17.03 -1.07
CA ARG A 68 9.14 -18.42 -1.10
C ARG A 68 8.78 -18.88 0.31
N LEU A 69 7.90 -19.86 0.42
CA LEU A 69 7.60 -20.52 1.69
C LEU A 69 8.87 -21.18 2.23
N SER A 70 9.17 -21.01 3.53
CA SER A 70 10.31 -21.69 4.16
C SER A 70 10.15 -23.21 4.16
N ASN A 71 8.90 -23.69 4.21
CA ASN A 71 8.51 -25.08 3.93
C ASN A 71 7.54 -25.10 2.74
N ASP A 72 7.98 -25.65 1.60
CA ASP A 72 7.20 -25.66 0.35
C ASP A 72 6.59 -27.03 0.00
N ASP A 73 6.50 -27.96 0.97
CA ASP A 73 5.95 -29.31 0.72
C ASP A 73 4.53 -29.27 0.16
N CYS A 74 3.73 -28.26 0.53
CA CYS A 74 2.41 -28.01 -0.03
C CYS A 74 2.42 -27.78 -1.55
N MET A 75 3.51 -27.28 -2.11
CA MET A 75 3.68 -27.04 -3.54
C MET A 75 3.79 -28.32 -4.36
N ARG A 76 4.15 -29.46 -3.73
CA ARG A 76 4.16 -30.78 -4.39
C ARG A 76 2.76 -31.21 -4.86
N TYR A 77 1.73 -30.72 -4.19
CA TYR A 77 0.32 -31.02 -4.48
C TYR A 77 -0.43 -29.85 -5.11
N ALA A 78 0.25 -28.70 -5.28
CA ALA A 78 -0.31 -27.52 -5.90
C ALA A 78 -0.50 -27.67 -7.42
N PRO A 79 -1.42 -26.91 -8.02
CA PRO A 79 -1.52 -26.79 -9.47
C PRO A 79 -0.21 -26.31 -10.08
N LYS A 80 0.11 -26.83 -11.28
CA LYS A 80 1.29 -26.39 -12.01
C LYS A 80 1.19 -24.90 -12.34
N GLY A 81 2.19 -24.13 -11.91
CA GLY A 81 2.26 -22.70 -12.15
C GLY A 81 1.49 -21.84 -11.14
N LEU A 82 1.07 -22.41 -10.01
CA LEU A 82 0.53 -21.65 -8.88
C LEU A 82 1.51 -20.55 -8.49
N LYS A 83 1.03 -19.30 -8.48
CA LYS A 83 1.78 -18.14 -8.02
C LYS A 83 1.52 -17.93 -6.53
N LEU A 84 2.59 -17.70 -5.77
CA LEU A 84 2.50 -17.27 -4.38
C LEU A 84 2.84 -15.78 -4.31
N LYS A 85 1.96 -15.01 -3.67
CA LYS A 85 2.18 -13.61 -3.35
C LYS A 85 2.39 -13.51 -1.85
N CYS A 86 3.64 -13.63 -1.43
CA CYS A 86 4.01 -13.57 -0.03
C CYS A 86 4.09 -12.14 0.46
N TRP A 87 3.28 -11.83 1.47
CA TRP A 87 3.34 -10.54 2.14
C TRP A 87 4.40 -10.57 3.23
N ARG A 88 5.38 -9.66 3.16
CA ARG A 88 6.50 -9.64 4.10
C ARG A 88 6.46 -8.36 4.90
N TRP A 89 6.12 -8.49 6.18
CA TRP A 89 6.47 -7.45 7.14
C TRP A 89 6.75 -8.03 8.53
N PRO A 90 7.97 -8.55 8.74
CA PRO A 90 8.44 -8.89 10.07
C PRO A 90 8.57 -7.60 10.86
N TYR A 91 8.11 -7.56 12.10
CA TYR A 91 8.49 -6.48 13.01
C TYR A 91 9.92 -6.72 13.51
N PRO A 92 10.69 -5.68 13.87
CA PRO A 92 11.99 -5.87 14.49
C PRO A 92 11.82 -6.73 15.74
N GLU A 93 12.79 -7.60 16.06
CA GLU A 93 12.70 -8.47 17.25
C GLU A 93 12.47 -7.68 18.56
N ASN A 94 12.90 -6.41 18.60
CA ASN A 94 12.71 -5.50 19.72
C ASN A 94 11.40 -4.69 19.68
N CYS A 95 10.55 -4.90 18.68
CA CYS A 95 9.25 -4.25 18.55
C CYS A 95 8.16 -5.15 19.14
N ILE A 96 7.69 -4.80 20.34
CA ILE A 96 6.63 -5.54 21.03
C ILE A 96 5.28 -4.94 20.65
N ARG A 97 4.44 -5.73 19.99
CA ARG A 97 3.02 -5.42 19.73
C ARG A 97 2.17 -5.89 20.90
N SER A 98 1.07 -5.19 21.16
CA SER A 98 0.12 -5.63 22.19
C SER A 98 -0.70 -6.82 21.65
N GLU A 99 -1.17 -7.68 22.55
CA GLU A 99 -2.03 -8.82 22.17
C GLU A 99 -3.29 -8.35 21.44
N GLU A 100 -3.81 -7.18 21.78
CA GLU A 100 -4.97 -6.58 21.12
C GLU A 100 -4.67 -6.22 19.66
N LEU A 101 -3.49 -5.63 19.39
CA LEU A 101 -3.09 -5.27 18.03
C LEU A 101 -2.86 -6.52 17.17
N GLU A 102 -2.24 -7.56 17.73
CA GLU A 102 -2.05 -8.84 17.02
C GLU A 102 -3.39 -9.43 16.59
N LYS A 103 -4.33 -9.51 17.54
CA LYS A 103 -5.67 -10.02 17.26
C LYS A 103 -6.42 -9.17 16.23
N GLU A 104 -6.30 -7.85 16.30
CA GLU A 104 -6.93 -6.96 15.32
C GLU A 104 -6.37 -7.15 13.91
N ILE A 105 -5.07 -7.42 13.79
CA ILE A 105 -4.40 -7.75 12.51
C ILE A 105 -4.88 -9.11 11.98
N GLU A 106 -4.96 -10.14 12.82
CA GLU A 106 -5.43 -11.49 12.46
C GLU A 106 -6.90 -11.51 11.96
N GLU A 107 -7.73 -10.63 12.49
CA GLU A 107 -9.14 -10.45 12.12
C GLU A 107 -9.35 -9.35 11.07
N GLY A 108 -8.25 -8.70 10.66
CA GLY A 108 -8.25 -7.54 9.79
C GLY A 108 -8.68 -7.84 8.35
N TRP A 109 -9.16 -6.81 7.67
CA TRP A 109 -9.41 -6.88 6.24
C TRP A 109 -8.14 -6.49 5.49
N VAL A 110 -7.70 -7.35 4.58
CA VAL A 110 -6.52 -7.10 3.74
C VAL A 110 -6.98 -6.53 2.39
N ASP A 111 -6.27 -5.56 1.83
CA ASP A 111 -6.54 -5.02 0.50
C ASP A 111 -5.77 -5.77 -0.61
N ASP A 112 -5.92 -5.38 -1.88
CA ASP A 112 -5.27 -6.05 -3.02
C ASP A 112 -3.73 -5.89 -3.05
N PHE A 113 -3.21 -4.94 -2.27
CA PHE A 113 -1.80 -4.61 -2.13
C PHE A 113 -1.17 -5.21 -0.85
N GLY A 114 -1.96 -5.93 -0.05
CA GLY A 114 -1.55 -6.57 1.19
C GLY A 114 -1.70 -5.68 2.41
N ALA A 115 -2.14 -4.43 2.30
CA ALA A 115 -2.34 -3.61 3.48
C ALA A 115 -3.44 -4.20 4.38
N VAL A 116 -3.18 -4.29 5.68
CA VAL A 116 -4.12 -4.82 6.67
C VAL A 116 -4.80 -3.66 7.37
N TYR A 117 -6.13 -3.68 7.34
CA TYR A 117 -7.01 -2.75 8.00
C TYR A 117 -7.76 -3.44 9.14
N SER A 118 -8.26 -2.65 10.09
CA SER A 118 -9.30 -3.11 11.01
C SER A 118 -10.48 -3.70 10.24
N LYS A 119 -11.23 -4.58 10.88
CA LYS A 119 -12.38 -5.26 10.24
C LYS A 119 -13.44 -4.31 9.69
N ASP A 120 -13.63 -3.15 10.34
CA ASP A 120 -14.52 -2.07 9.89
C ASP A 120 -13.89 -1.13 8.84
N LYS A 121 -12.62 -1.36 8.50
CA LYS A 121 -11.81 -0.64 7.52
C LYS A 121 -11.56 0.83 7.86
N LYS A 122 -11.68 1.19 9.13
CA LYS A 122 -11.48 2.55 9.64
C LYS A 122 -10.07 2.81 10.17
N ARG A 123 -9.27 1.78 10.41
CA ARG A 123 -7.88 1.90 10.89
C ARG A 123 -6.93 1.14 10.00
N LEU A 124 -5.87 1.78 9.51
CA LEU A 124 -4.76 1.09 8.85
C LEU A 124 -3.86 0.48 9.93
N LEU A 125 -3.83 -0.85 10.02
CA LEU A 125 -2.97 -1.57 10.98
C LEU A 125 -1.59 -1.84 10.38
N LYS A 126 -1.53 -2.01 9.05
CA LYS A 126 -0.33 -2.36 8.31
C LYS A 126 -0.40 -1.90 6.88
N SER A 127 0.60 -1.15 6.41
CA SER A 127 0.66 -0.66 5.04
C SER A 127 1.18 -1.71 4.08
N ALA A 128 0.76 -1.61 2.81
CA ALA A 128 1.38 -2.34 1.73
C ALA A 128 2.84 -1.88 1.54
N ASN A 129 3.75 -2.83 1.33
CA ASN A 129 5.16 -2.54 1.02
C ASN A 129 5.35 -2.45 -0.52
N ILE A 130 4.76 -1.41 -1.11
CA ILE A 130 4.82 -1.11 -2.55
C ILE A 130 5.40 0.30 -2.77
N ARG A 131 5.61 0.72 -4.02
CA ARG A 131 6.23 2.02 -4.31
C ARG A 131 5.32 3.21 -3.96
N ASN A 132 4.08 3.15 -4.40
CA ASN A 132 3.10 4.22 -4.21
C ASN A 132 1.84 3.58 -3.62
N TYR A 133 1.45 3.98 -2.42
CA TYR A 133 0.32 3.39 -1.73
C TYR A 133 -0.74 4.43 -1.40
N LYS A 134 -1.98 4.19 -1.85
CA LYS A 134 -3.15 5.02 -1.51
C LYS A 134 -3.87 4.38 -0.33
N VAL A 135 -3.83 5.01 0.84
CA VAL A 135 -4.57 4.55 2.01
C VAL A 135 -6.06 4.67 1.71
N ARG A 136 -6.81 3.57 1.77
CA ARG A 136 -8.25 3.49 1.47
C ARG A 136 -9.08 4.67 2.01
N GLU A 137 -9.95 5.22 1.18
CA GLU A 137 -10.95 6.22 1.58
C GLU A 137 -11.86 5.71 2.71
N GLY A 138 -12.15 6.58 3.69
CA GLY A 138 -12.88 6.21 4.91
C GLY A 138 -12.00 5.66 6.03
N THR A 139 -10.68 5.57 5.83
CA THR A 139 -9.72 5.35 6.93
C THR A 139 -9.69 6.59 7.82
N GLU A 140 -9.95 6.41 9.11
CA GLU A 140 -10.04 7.46 10.12
C GLU A 140 -8.75 7.55 10.95
N SER A 141 -8.04 6.43 11.16
CA SER A 141 -6.81 6.38 11.96
C SER A 141 -5.76 5.42 11.39
N ILE A 142 -4.52 5.55 11.85
CA ILE A 142 -3.40 4.70 11.42
C ILE A 142 -2.65 4.22 12.65
N ASP A 143 -2.36 2.92 12.70
CA ASP A 143 -1.51 2.37 13.74
C ASP A 143 -0.11 2.95 13.65
N ARG A 144 0.47 3.28 14.81
CA ARG A 144 1.80 3.91 14.90
C ARG A 144 2.91 3.10 14.24
N LEU A 145 2.73 1.78 14.09
CA LEU A 145 3.69 0.86 13.47
C LEU A 145 3.27 0.41 12.06
N ALA A 146 2.22 0.99 11.47
CA ALA A 146 1.66 0.53 10.21
C ALA A 146 2.66 0.54 9.04
N PHE A 147 3.64 1.44 9.07
CA PHE A 147 4.62 1.62 7.98
C PHE A 147 5.98 0.97 8.25
N LEU A 148 6.14 0.24 9.36
CA LEU A 148 7.42 -0.37 9.70
C LEU A 148 7.86 -1.39 8.63
N TYR A 149 9.12 -1.31 8.19
CA TYR A 149 9.70 -2.10 7.10
C TYR A 149 8.99 -2.01 5.75
N CYS A 150 8.29 -0.92 5.49
CA CYS A 150 7.81 -0.61 4.16
C CYS A 150 8.91 0.03 3.31
N ASP A 151 10.04 -0.67 3.13
CA ASP A 151 11.27 -0.16 2.51
C ASP A 151 11.12 0.20 1.01
N LYS A 152 10.02 -0.23 0.37
CA LYS A 152 9.72 0.14 -1.01
C LYS A 152 8.89 1.43 -1.11
N LEU A 153 8.26 1.88 -0.03
CA LEU A 153 7.38 3.06 -0.06
C LEU A 153 8.19 4.31 -0.40
N GLN A 154 7.79 4.95 -1.49
CA GLN A 154 8.29 6.26 -1.91
C GLN A 154 7.21 7.32 -1.83
N CYS A 155 5.93 6.94 -2.01
CA CYS A 155 4.81 7.86 -1.91
C CYS A 155 3.64 7.21 -1.17
N ILE A 156 3.10 7.94 -0.19
CA ILE A 156 1.89 7.56 0.54
C ILE A 156 0.85 8.65 0.34
N TYR A 157 -0.36 8.23 -0.04
CA TYR A 157 -1.53 9.11 -0.11
C TYR A 157 -2.45 8.81 1.07
N PHE A 158 -2.81 9.85 1.82
CA PHE A 158 -3.79 9.81 2.89
C PHE A 158 -5.12 10.40 2.40
N PRO A 159 -6.25 9.74 2.69
CA PRO A 159 -7.57 10.21 2.27
C PRO A 159 -8.03 11.37 3.15
N VAL A 160 -9.06 12.09 2.69
CA VAL A 160 -9.65 13.21 3.45
C VAL A 160 -10.23 12.77 4.80
N SER A 161 -10.66 11.51 4.90
CA SER A 161 -11.16 10.92 6.14
C SER A 161 -10.09 10.80 7.24
N CYS A 162 -8.81 10.84 6.88
CA CYS A 162 -7.70 10.64 7.81
C CYS A 162 -7.14 12.00 8.24
N LYS A 163 -7.44 12.42 9.47
CA LYS A 163 -7.06 13.76 9.95
C LYS A 163 -5.58 13.84 10.28
N GLU A 164 -4.94 14.94 9.86
CA GLU A 164 -3.52 15.24 10.12
C GLU A 164 -3.12 15.14 11.60
N GLU A 165 -4.02 15.57 12.48
CA GLU A 165 -3.78 15.67 13.92
C GLU A 165 -3.82 14.31 14.63
N GLU A 166 -4.27 13.25 13.96
CA GLU A 166 -4.41 11.90 14.52
C GLU A 166 -3.25 10.96 14.13
N PHE A 167 -2.26 11.46 13.38
CA PHE A 167 -1.08 10.67 12.97
C PHE A 167 0.02 10.70 14.03
N ASP A 168 0.11 9.61 14.80
CA ASP A 168 1.30 9.29 15.62
C ASP A 168 2.19 8.24 14.91
N ALA A 169 1.97 8.04 13.60
CA ALA A 169 2.72 7.11 12.79
C ALA A 169 4.15 7.62 12.65
N VAL A 170 5.08 6.94 13.34
CA VAL A 170 6.52 7.11 13.10
C VAL A 170 6.76 6.61 11.67
N LEU A 171 6.81 7.55 10.73
CA LEU A 171 7.25 7.30 9.36
C LEU A 171 8.76 7.04 9.41
N GLY A 172 9.13 5.80 9.71
CA GLY A 172 10.49 5.31 9.58
C GLY A 172 10.74 4.83 8.15
N GLY A 173 11.84 5.30 7.54
CA GLY A 173 12.26 4.91 6.19
C GLY A 173 12.41 6.10 5.23
N ASP A 174 13.03 5.86 4.08
CA ASP A 174 13.25 6.82 2.98
C ASP A 174 11.94 7.17 2.24
N ILE A 175 10.90 7.59 2.97
CA ILE A 175 9.62 7.99 2.38
C ILE A 175 9.83 9.32 1.65
N GLY A 176 9.84 9.26 0.32
CA GLY A 176 10.06 10.42 -0.54
C GLY A 176 8.90 11.40 -0.59
N ALA A 177 7.66 11.00 -0.32
CA ALA A 177 6.50 11.91 -0.40
C ALA A 177 5.32 11.47 0.49
N ILE A 178 4.72 12.43 1.19
CA ILE A 178 3.47 12.28 1.94
C ILE A 178 2.39 13.20 1.34
N CYS A 179 1.27 12.65 0.89
CA CYS A 179 0.21 13.41 0.23
C CYS A 179 -1.09 13.36 1.04
N PHE A 180 -1.65 14.51 1.42
CA PHE A 180 -2.96 14.58 2.07
C PHE A 180 -4.02 15.06 1.07
N TRP A 181 -5.06 14.24 0.85
CA TRP A 181 -6.16 14.57 -0.04
C TRP A 181 -7.26 15.34 0.71
N ASP A 182 -7.81 16.39 0.10
CA ASP A 182 -8.85 17.24 0.69
C ASP A 182 -10.29 16.82 0.32
N ARG A 183 -10.42 15.80 -0.52
CA ARG A 183 -11.68 15.22 -1.02
C ARG A 183 -11.50 13.70 -1.18
N PRO A 184 -12.56 12.92 -1.50
CA PRO A 184 -12.38 11.50 -1.78
C PRO A 184 -11.52 11.24 -3.02
N TYR A 185 -10.80 10.11 -3.05
CA TYR A 185 -10.12 9.69 -4.28
C TYR A 185 -11.11 9.57 -5.45
N LEU A 186 -10.68 10.01 -6.63
CA LEU A 186 -11.38 9.74 -7.87
C LEU A 186 -11.16 8.27 -8.28
N PRO A 187 -12.06 7.68 -9.09
CA PRO A 187 -11.85 6.32 -9.57
C PRO A 187 -10.55 6.19 -10.38
N ASP A 188 -9.92 5.02 -10.31
CA ASP A 188 -8.62 4.71 -10.92
C ASP A 188 -8.62 4.74 -12.47
N ASP A 189 -9.77 5.05 -13.10
CA ASP A 189 -9.96 5.09 -14.56
C ASP A 189 -9.49 6.41 -15.22
N MET A 190 -8.99 7.37 -14.43
CA MET A 190 -8.36 8.60 -14.94
C MET A 190 -6.88 8.33 -15.25
N ASN A 191 -6.65 7.71 -16.41
CA ASN A 191 -5.36 7.29 -16.96
C ASN A 191 -4.32 8.44 -16.94
N ASP A 192 -3.14 8.15 -16.39
CA ASP A 192 -1.96 9.01 -16.22
C ASP A 192 -1.06 9.06 -17.46
N ASP A 193 -1.29 8.14 -18.40
CA ASP A 193 -0.41 7.86 -19.53
C ASP A 193 -0.86 8.46 -20.88
N GLU A 194 -1.46 9.65 -20.88
CA GLU A 194 -1.60 10.42 -22.12
C GLU A 194 -0.26 11.11 -22.46
N PHE A 195 0.59 10.28 -23.08
CA PHE A 195 1.85 10.50 -23.76
C PHE A 195 2.32 11.96 -23.92
N TRP A 196 3.52 12.20 -23.39
CA TRP A 196 4.34 13.39 -23.64
C TRP A 196 4.94 13.36 -25.05
N TYR A 197 4.85 14.49 -25.75
CA TYR A 197 5.91 14.98 -26.62
C TYR A 197 6.42 16.28 -26.00
N GLU A 198 7.74 16.51 -26.00
CA GLU A 198 8.30 17.84 -25.82
C GLU A 198 7.60 18.77 -26.83
N GLU A 199 6.67 19.60 -26.37
CA GLU A 199 6.40 20.83 -27.09
C GLU A 199 7.52 21.81 -26.73
N ASP A 200 8.16 22.40 -27.74
CA ASP A 200 9.21 23.42 -27.58
C ASP A 200 8.71 24.66 -26.78
N ASP A 201 7.40 24.76 -26.50
CA ASP A 201 6.76 25.82 -25.72
C ASP A 201 6.34 25.34 -24.32
N VAL A 202 7.17 25.66 -23.32
CA VAL A 202 6.84 25.49 -21.89
C VAL A 202 6.64 26.83 -21.20
N TYR A 203 5.84 26.86 -20.14
CA TYR A 203 5.78 28.01 -19.22
C TYR A 203 6.73 27.76 -18.04
N VAL A 204 7.55 28.74 -17.71
CA VAL A 204 8.44 28.70 -16.54
C VAL A 204 8.06 29.87 -15.63
N ASP A 205 7.82 29.58 -14.36
CA ASP A 205 7.49 30.61 -13.38
C ASP A 205 8.75 31.29 -12.80
N GLU A 206 8.55 32.25 -11.90
CA GLU A 206 9.63 32.97 -11.21
C GLU A 206 10.50 32.10 -10.28
N TYR A 207 10.05 30.89 -9.95
CA TYR A 207 10.75 29.94 -9.08
C TYR A 207 11.46 28.83 -9.85
N ASN A 208 11.50 28.91 -11.19
CA ASN A 208 12.04 27.89 -12.09
C ASN A 208 11.25 26.58 -12.10
N VAL A 209 9.96 26.61 -11.79
CA VAL A 209 9.04 25.48 -11.98
C VAL A 209 8.46 25.53 -13.39
N VAL A 210 8.60 24.41 -14.10
CA VAL A 210 8.20 24.25 -15.49
C VAL A 210 6.81 23.62 -15.57
N TYR A 211 5.96 24.20 -16.42
CA TYR A 211 4.60 23.77 -16.70
C TYR A 211 4.39 23.58 -18.20
N THR A 212 3.33 22.86 -18.59
CA THR A 212 2.77 23.01 -19.93
C THR A 212 2.37 24.47 -20.18
N LYS A 213 2.34 24.89 -21.45
CA LYS A 213 1.96 26.26 -21.85
C LYS A 213 0.59 26.68 -21.30
N ASP A 214 -0.36 25.75 -21.27
CA ASP A 214 -1.71 25.94 -20.72
C ASP A 214 -1.79 25.86 -19.18
N ARG A 215 -0.66 25.58 -18.52
CA ARG A 215 -0.48 25.41 -17.07
C ARG A 215 -1.33 24.29 -16.46
N LYS A 216 -1.81 23.35 -17.27
CA LYS A 216 -2.56 22.18 -16.79
C LYS A 216 -1.68 21.15 -16.11
N ARG A 217 -0.41 21.07 -16.46
CA ARG A 217 0.54 20.09 -15.90
C ARG A 217 1.76 20.80 -15.35
N LEU A 218 2.12 20.50 -14.10
CA LEU A 218 3.43 20.81 -13.52
C LEU A 218 4.39 19.70 -13.94
N LEU A 219 5.49 20.07 -14.60
CA LEU A 219 6.42 19.14 -15.23
C LEU A 219 7.55 18.81 -14.27
N TYR A 220 8.35 19.81 -13.95
CA TYR A 220 9.48 19.70 -13.05
C TYR A 220 9.98 21.07 -12.60
N ALA A 221 10.54 21.14 -11.40
CA ALA A 221 11.40 22.21 -10.93
C ALA A 221 12.79 22.05 -11.53
N ARG A 222 13.37 23.14 -12.03
CA ARG A 222 14.75 23.14 -12.55
C ARG A 222 15.75 23.23 -11.40
N MET A 223 17.01 22.94 -11.73
CA MET A 223 18.14 23.26 -10.85
C MET A 223 18.09 24.74 -10.46
N GLY A 224 18.17 25.01 -9.15
CA GLY A 224 18.06 26.36 -8.59
C GLY A 224 16.72 26.68 -7.93
N PHE A 225 15.74 25.77 -7.95
CA PHE A 225 14.58 25.87 -7.05
C PHE A 225 15.02 25.69 -5.59
N ASP A 226 14.83 26.72 -4.78
CA ASP A 226 15.32 26.82 -3.39
C ASP A 226 14.20 27.10 -2.37
N GLN A 227 12.93 26.99 -2.80
CA GLN A 227 11.79 27.28 -1.95
C GLN A 227 11.46 26.08 -1.06
N ASN A 228 11.15 26.34 0.22
CA ASN A 228 10.61 25.33 1.14
C ASN A 228 9.10 25.16 0.99
N GLU A 229 8.42 26.19 0.48
CA GLU A 229 6.98 26.19 0.23
C GLU A 229 6.70 26.59 -1.21
N TYR A 230 5.74 25.92 -1.85
CA TYR A 230 5.38 26.21 -3.23
C TYR A 230 3.88 26.08 -3.47
N VAL A 231 3.30 27.10 -4.11
CA VAL A 231 1.87 27.14 -4.42
C VAL A 231 1.69 26.85 -5.90
N ILE A 232 1.17 25.66 -6.22
CA ILE A 232 0.83 25.30 -7.59
C ILE A 232 -0.36 26.18 -8.05
N PRO A 233 -0.31 26.84 -9.23
CA PRO A 233 -1.39 27.69 -9.71
C PRO A 233 -2.74 26.97 -9.88
N ASP A 234 -3.82 27.72 -9.66
CA ASP A 234 -5.19 27.25 -9.90
C ASP A 234 -5.39 26.78 -11.35
N GLY A 235 -6.16 25.71 -11.51
CA GLY A 235 -6.43 25.11 -12.82
C GLY A 235 -5.44 24.02 -13.23
N THR A 236 -4.32 23.87 -12.51
CA THR A 236 -3.41 22.72 -12.64
C THR A 236 -4.16 21.43 -12.27
N VAL A 237 -4.08 20.44 -13.15
CA VAL A 237 -4.76 19.14 -12.98
C VAL A 237 -3.78 17.99 -12.73
N THR A 238 -2.51 18.16 -13.08
CA THR A 238 -1.49 17.10 -12.97
C THR A 238 -0.17 17.64 -12.39
N ILE A 239 0.42 16.91 -11.46
CA ILE A 239 1.85 16.99 -11.11
C ILE A 239 2.53 15.77 -11.74
N CYS A 240 3.52 15.97 -12.60
CA CYS A 240 4.22 14.87 -13.27
C CYS A 240 5.21 14.17 -12.32
N SER A 241 5.56 12.92 -12.65
CA SER A 241 6.53 12.14 -11.89
C SER A 241 7.86 12.88 -11.76
N CYS A 242 8.48 12.79 -10.58
CA CYS A 242 9.73 13.46 -10.24
C CYS A 242 9.71 14.99 -10.39
N ALA A 243 8.54 15.63 -10.33
CA ALA A 243 8.39 17.07 -10.50
C ALA A 243 9.30 17.91 -9.58
N PHE A 244 9.60 17.46 -8.37
CA PHE A 244 10.53 18.12 -7.45
C PHE A 244 11.73 17.20 -7.14
N GLY A 245 12.06 16.29 -8.05
CA GLY A 245 13.10 15.27 -7.82
C GLY A 245 14.52 15.82 -7.74
N VAL A 246 14.72 17.08 -8.15
CA VAL A 246 15.98 17.83 -8.01
C VAL A 246 16.14 18.47 -6.62
N CYS A 247 15.07 18.52 -5.82
CA CYS A 247 15.11 19.12 -4.49
C CYS A 247 15.81 18.15 -3.52
N GLU A 248 16.84 18.64 -2.84
CA GLU A 248 17.55 17.90 -1.80
C GLU A 248 17.04 18.27 -0.38
N HIS A 249 16.05 19.14 -0.30
CA HIS A 249 15.38 19.59 0.92
C HIS A 249 13.89 19.24 0.90
N PHE A 250 13.26 19.27 2.08
CA PHE A 250 11.85 18.99 2.23
C PHE A 250 10.99 20.14 1.68
N VAL A 251 10.08 19.84 0.75
CA VAL A 251 9.21 20.86 0.11
C VAL A 251 7.75 20.68 0.52
N HIS A 252 7.11 21.76 0.95
CA HIS A 252 5.66 21.81 1.17
C HIS A 252 4.97 22.39 -0.06
N VAL A 253 4.09 21.62 -0.68
CA VAL A 253 3.39 21.99 -1.91
C VAL A 253 1.90 22.18 -1.61
N SER A 254 1.41 23.40 -1.78
CA SER A 254 -0.02 23.69 -1.81
C SER A 254 -0.54 23.50 -3.23
N ALA A 255 -1.38 22.49 -3.44
CA ALA A 255 -1.97 22.18 -4.74
C ALA A 255 -3.44 22.61 -4.83
N PRO A 256 -3.93 23.05 -5.99
CA PRO A 256 -5.32 23.48 -6.13
C PRO A 256 -6.30 22.30 -6.03
N SER A 257 -7.55 22.59 -5.64
CA SER A 257 -8.65 21.62 -5.66
C SER A 257 -8.97 21.06 -7.06
N SER A 258 -8.41 21.66 -8.13
CA SER A 258 -8.43 21.15 -9.50
C SER A 258 -7.46 19.99 -9.74
N LEU A 259 -6.53 19.70 -8.81
CA LEU A 259 -5.56 18.62 -8.99
C LEU A 259 -6.27 17.25 -9.03
N ARG A 260 -5.88 16.43 -9.99
CA ARG A 260 -6.46 15.11 -10.28
C ARG A 260 -5.40 14.01 -10.24
N VAL A 261 -4.20 14.31 -10.72
CA VAL A 261 -3.12 13.33 -10.90
C VAL A 261 -1.85 13.82 -10.21
N ILE A 262 -1.21 12.92 -9.46
CA ILE A 262 0.13 13.09 -8.89
C ILE A 262 0.97 11.92 -9.39
N GLY A 263 2.06 12.25 -10.06
CA GLY A 263 3.02 11.26 -10.54
C GLY A 263 3.93 10.72 -9.44
N ASP A 264 4.76 9.77 -9.82
CA ASP A 264 5.59 9.01 -8.90
C ASP A 264 6.83 9.75 -8.44
N GLY A 265 7.26 9.50 -7.20
CA GLY A 265 8.56 9.94 -6.68
C GLY A 265 8.77 11.45 -6.75
N ILE A 266 7.72 12.24 -6.51
CA ILE A 266 7.70 13.70 -6.70
C ILE A 266 8.93 14.39 -6.13
N PHE A 267 9.29 14.12 -4.86
CA PHE A 267 10.40 14.81 -4.18
C PHE A 267 11.67 13.96 -4.07
N ALA A 268 11.72 12.80 -4.73
CA ALA A 268 12.83 11.86 -4.65
C ALA A 268 13.37 11.67 -3.21
N ARG A 269 14.65 12.03 -2.96
CA ARG A 269 15.30 11.92 -1.64
C ARG A 269 15.10 13.14 -0.75
N GLY A 270 14.73 14.29 -1.30
CA GLY A 270 14.52 15.51 -0.51
C GLY A 270 13.31 15.41 0.42
N GLY A 271 12.35 14.55 0.08
CA GLY A 271 11.11 14.44 0.82
C GLY A 271 10.18 15.61 0.53
N GLY A 272 8.91 15.45 0.81
CA GLY A 272 7.99 16.57 0.73
C GLY A 272 6.57 16.20 1.06
N ARG A 273 5.76 17.25 1.18
CA ARG A 273 4.35 17.15 1.53
C ARG A 273 3.51 17.88 0.50
N ILE A 274 2.48 17.23 -0.02
CA ILE A 274 1.47 17.87 -0.87
C ILE A 274 0.18 17.99 -0.09
N VAL A 275 -0.36 19.22 -0.02
CA VAL A 275 -1.66 19.53 0.59
C VAL A 275 -2.55 20.13 -0.47
N ILE A 276 -3.70 19.52 -0.71
CA ILE A 276 -4.71 20.11 -1.59
C ILE A 276 -5.45 21.22 -0.82
N ARG A 277 -5.47 22.44 -1.36
CA ARG A 277 -6.16 23.59 -0.76
C ARG A 277 -7.61 23.67 -1.22
N LYS A 278 -8.46 24.12 -0.30
CA LYS A 278 -9.90 24.36 -0.49
C LYS A 278 -10.19 25.45 -1.51
#